data_AF-A0A1F3CK45-F1
#
_entry.id   AF-A0A1F3CK45-F1
#
_cell.length_a   1.000
_cell.length_b   1.000
_cell.length_c   1.000
_cell.angle_alpha   90.00
_cell.angle_beta   90.00
_cell.angle_gamma   90.00
#
_symmetry.space_group_name_H-M   'P 1'
#
loop_
_entity.id
_entity.type
_entity.pdbx_description
1 polymer ?
#
loop_
_entity_poly.entity_id
_entity_poly.type
_entity_poly.pdbx_seq_one_letter_code
_entity_poly.pdbx_strand_id
1 'polypeptide(L)'
;MESSLLKKENLTGSDTFLKVGLFDIWLCNEDRHFENFNLLYDLKSNAFVPIDHVFCFNSNNIDKDPYLISSNESILSSPFLNRFFVRTLQPELNKIRLRISKDFKINVNRCHEELDNILSQIPLAWEADYSYLKTRLEIMFAEQWLKSCLDYFTELLVLNIKTQKK
;
A
#
# COMPACT_ATOMS: atom_id res chain seq x y z
N MET A 1 9.37 32.61 -9.10
CA MET A 1 9.36 32.08 -7.72
C MET A 1 9.46 30.57 -7.82
N GLU A 2 10.66 30.02 -7.81
CA GLU A 2 10.85 28.58 -7.64
C GLU A 2 10.41 28.24 -6.21
N SER A 3 9.39 27.40 -6.06
CA SER A 3 8.95 27.01 -4.72
C SER A 3 10.07 26.19 -4.08
N SER A 4 10.49 26.60 -2.88
CA SER A 4 11.44 25.86 -2.04
C SER A 4 10.91 24.48 -1.60
N LEU A 5 9.71 24.09 -2.06
CA LEU A 5 9.06 22.81 -1.78
C LEU A 5 9.73 21.64 -2.52
N LEU A 6 10.41 21.90 -3.63
CA LEU A 6 11.09 20.84 -4.43
C LEU A 6 12.51 20.49 -3.93
N LYS A 7 13.05 21.23 -2.95
CA LYS A 7 14.43 21.03 -2.46
C LYS A 7 14.55 20.44 -1.06
N LYS A 8 13.45 20.32 -0.30
CA LYS A 8 13.46 19.56 0.96
C LYS A 8 13.24 18.09 0.61
N GLU A 9 14.12 17.21 1.08
CA GLU A 9 13.90 15.77 0.99
C GLU A 9 12.53 15.44 1.57
N ASN A 10 11.59 15.04 0.70
CA ASN A 10 10.22 14.76 1.11
C ASN A 10 10.13 13.33 1.65
N LEU A 11 10.80 13.09 2.78
CA LEU A 11 10.85 11.79 3.44
C LEU A 11 9.45 11.30 3.81
N THR A 12 8.57 12.21 4.25
CA THR A 12 7.17 11.88 4.56
C THR A 12 6.41 11.44 3.31
N GLY A 13 6.59 12.15 2.19
CA GLY A 13 5.98 11.78 0.92
C GLY A 13 6.45 10.43 0.42
N SER A 14 7.75 10.16 0.45
CA SER A 14 8.27 8.84 0.06
C SER A 14 7.76 7.73 0.98
N ASP A 15 7.73 7.96 2.30
CA ASP A 15 7.27 6.95 3.25
C ASP A 15 5.79 6.63 3.08
N THR A 16 4.95 7.65 2.91
CA THR A 16 3.51 7.47 2.72
C THR A 16 3.20 6.80 1.38
N PHE A 17 3.93 7.16 0.32
CA PHE A 17 3.82 6.50 -0.97
C PHE A 17 4.16 5.00 -0.90
N LEU A 18 5.27 4.64 -0.22
CA LEU A 18 5.65 3.24 -0.02
C LEU A 18 4.66 2.47 0.86
N LYS A 19 4.11 3.11 1.90
CA LYS A 19 3.06 2.53 2.75
C LYS A 19 1.78 2.25 1.96
N VAL A 20 1.37 3.17 1.10
CA VAL A 20 0.22 2.97 0.21
C VAL A 20 0.46 1.80 -0.74
N GLY A 21 1.63 1.73 -1.38
CA GLY A 21 1.93 0.62 -2.28
C GLY A 21 1.92 -0.75 -1.58
N LEU A 22 2.40 -0.85 -0.34
CA LEU A 22 2.32 -2.08 0.45
C LEU A 22 0.89 -2.39 0.92
N PHE A 23 0.10 -1.36 1.24
CA PHE A 23 -1.32 -1.52 1.54
C PHE A 23 -2.10 -2.08 0.34
N ASP A 24 -1.82 -1.61 -0.87
CA ASP A 24 -2.46 -2.08 -2.09
C ASP A 24 -2.09 -3.53 -2.41
N ILE A 25 -0.84 -3.93 -2.18
CA ILE A 25 -0.44 -5.34 -2.27
C ILE A 25 -1.21 -6.18 -1.26
N TRP A 26 -1.31 -5.70 -0.01
CA TRP A 26 -1.97 -6.44 1.08
C TRP A 26 -3.45 -6.66 0.84
N LEU A 27 -4.17 -5.61 0.43
CA LEU A 27 -5.61 -5.68 0.15
C LEU A 27 -5.92 -5.97 -1.31
N CYS A 28 -4.94 -6.37 -2.12
CA CYS A 28 -5.13 -6.72 -3.52
C CYS A 28 -5.88 -5.63 -4.32
N ASN A 29 -5.47 -4.37 -4.17
CA ASN A 29 -6.10 -3.25 -4.86
C ASN A 29 -5.50 -3.06 -6.26
N GLU A 30 -6.29 -3.35 -7.28
CA GLU A 30 -5.86 -3.35 -8.69
C GLU A 30 -6.02 -1.97 -9.36
N ASP A 31 -6.70 -1.00 -8.70
CA ASP A 31 -7.05 0.30 -9.29
C ASP A 31 -6.10 1.44 -8.88
N ARG A 32 -4.97 1.13 -8.23
CA ARG A 32 -3.95 2.13 -7.88
C ARG A 32 -2.63 1.88 -8.61
N HIS A 33 -2.53 2.40 -9.83
CA HIS A 33 -1.40 2.21 -10.74
C HIS A 33 -0.96 3.52 -11.42
N PHE A 34 -0.03 3.43 -12.38
CA PHE A 34 0.58 4.62 -12.99
C PHE A 34 -0.37 5.47 -13.84
N GLU A 35 -1.49 4.92 -14.32
CA GLU A 35 -2.51 5.65 -15.09
C GLU A 35 -3.65 6.11 -14.18
N ASN A 36 -3.87 5.42 -13.07
CA ASN A 36 -4.85 5.80 -12.06
C ASN A 36 -4.21 5.85 -10.66
N PHE A 37 -3.77 7.04 -10.26
CA PHE A 37 -3.07 7.18 -8.98
C PHE A 37 -4.00 7.07 -7.77
N ASN A 38 -5.25 7.52 -7.85
CA ASN A 38 -6.16 7.54 -6.69
C ASN A 38 -5.47 8.02 -5.39
N LEU A 39 -4.67 9.09 -5.52
CA LEU A 39 -3.89 9.71 -4.45
C LEU A 39 -4.16 11.20 -4.40
N LEU A 40 -4.41 11.71 -3.20
CA LEU A 40 -4.30 13.14 -2.89
C LEU A 40 -2.95 13.41 -2.22
N TYR A 41 -2.48 14.65 -2.30
CA TYR A 41 -1.27 15.08 -1.59
C TYR A 41 -1.61 16.20 -0.62
N ASP A 42 -1.43 15.95 0.68
CA ASP A 42 -1.62 16.96 1.72
C ASP A 42 -0.35 17.79 1.89
N LEU A 43 -0.45 19.07 1.51
CA LEU A 43 0.64 20.05 1.59
C LEU A 43 1.06 20.36 3.04
N LYS A 44 0.18 20.18 4.02
CA LYS A 44 0.49 20.47 5.44
C LYS A 44 1.36 19.38 6.04
N SER A 45 0.97 18.12 5.85
CA SER A 45 1.72 16.97 6.36
C SER A 45 2.81 16.47 5.42
N ASN A 46 2.82 16.93 4.15
CA ASN A 46 3.65 16.39 3.08
C ASN A 46 3.45 14.88 2.88
N ALA A 47 2.20 14.42 2.93
CA ALA A 47 1.83 13.02 2.86
C ALA A 47 0.92 12.73 1.67
N PHE A 48 1.07 11.54 1.07
CA PHE A 48 0.03 11.00 0.20
C PHE A 48 -1.11 10.42 1.03
N VAL A 49 -2.32 10.72 0.61
CA VAL A 49 -3.55 10.19 1.17
C VAL A 49 -4.23 9.36 0.08
N PRO A 50 -4.33 8.03 0.24
CA PRO A 50 -5.05 7.21 -0.72
C PRO A 50 -6.54 7.53 -0.63
N ILE A 51 -7.17 7.56 -1.79
CA ILE A 51 -8.62 7.63 -1.95
C ILE A 51 -9.07 6.47 -2.83
N ASP A 52 -10.37 6.27 -2.91
CA ASP A 52 -11.03 5.29 -3.79
C ASP A 52 -10.44 3.86 -3.69
N HIS A 53 -11.09 3.05 -2.85
CA HIS A 53 -10.66 1.69 -2.52
C HIS A 53 -11.61 0.62 -3.10
N VAL A 54 -12.46 0.99 -4.07
CA VAL A 54 -13.54 0.12 -4.56
C VAL A 54 -13.02 -1.20 -5.12
N PHE A 55 -11.82 -1.23 -5.72
CA PHE A 55 -11.22 -2.42 -6.31
C PHE A 55 -10.23 -3.17 -5.39
N CYS A 56 -10.30 -2.94 -4.07
CA CYS A 56 -9.69 -3.86 -3.11
C CYS A 56 -10.30 -5.27 -3.22
N PHE A 57 -9.60 -6.26 -2.68
CA PHE A 57 -9.98 -7.67 -2.68
C PHE A 57 -10.08 -8.27 -4.10
N ASN A 58 -9.11 -7.96 -4.98
CA ASN A 58 -9.07 -8.41 -6.37
C ASN A 58 -10.38 -8.08 -7.11
N SER A 59 -10.62 -6.79 -7.32
CA SER A 59 -11.83 -6.26 -7.96
C SER A 59 -13.12 -6.54 -7.17
N ASN A 60 -13.08 -6.29 -5.85
CA ASN A 60 -14.19 -6.48 -4.92
C ASN A 60 -14.69 -7.93 -4.87
N ASN A 61 -13.79 -8.90 -5.04
CA ASN A 61 -14.09 -10.33 -5.09
C ASN A 61 -13.65 -11.03 -3.82
N ILE A 62 -14.26 -10.63 -2.70
CA ILE A 62 -13.94 -11.19 -1.37
C ILE A 62 -14.23 -12.70 -1.26
N ASP A 63 -15.05 -13.25 -2.15
CA ASP A 63 -15.46 -14.66 -2.18
C ASP A 63 -14.32 -15.60 -2.60
N LYS A 64 -13.28 -15.08 -3.26
CA LYS A 64 -12.11 -15.85 -3.70
C LYS A 64 -10.92 -15.60 -2.82
N ASP A 65 -10.03 -16.59 -2.77
CA ASP A 65 -8.78 -16.43 -2.04
C ASP A 65 -7.92 -15.34 -2.71
N PRO A 66 -7.28 -14.47 -1.92
CA PRO A 66 -6.55 -13.35 -2.46
C PRO A 66 -5.36 -13.82 -3.29
N TYR A 67 -5.07 -13.09 -4.35
CA TYR A 67 -3.84 -13.24 -5.12
C TYR A 67 -3.14 -11.90 -5.26
N LEU A 68 -1.80 -11.95 -5.33
CA LEU A 68 -0.99 -10.74 -5.48
C LEU A 68 -1.37 -10.00 -6.77
N ILE A 69 -1.53 -8.69 -6.66
CA ILE A 69 -1.65 -7.81 -7.83
C ILE A 69 -0.42 -7.98 -8.73
N SER A 70 -0.61 -7.75 -10.02
CA SER A 70 0.50 -7.72 -10.98
C SER A 70 1.39 -6.49 -10.78
N SER A 71 2.58 -6.53 -11.36
CA SER A 71 3.55 -5.44 -11.16
C SER A 71 3.07 -4.13 -11.77
N ASN A 72 2.38 -4.18 -12.91
CA ASN A 72 1.81 -3.02 -13.59
C ASN A 72 0.59 -2.44 -12.88
N GLU A 73 -0.09 -3.21 -12.03
CA GLU A 73 -1.17 -2.74 -11.16
C GLU A 73 -0.64 -2.06 -9.89
N SER A 74 0.66 -2.23 -9.55
CA SER A 74 1.24 -1.57 -8.39
C SER A 74 1.74 -0.17 -8.71
N ILE A 75 1.32 0.80 -7.90
CA ILE A 75 1.88 2.16 -7.89
C ILE A 75 3.40 2.21 -7.67
N LEU A 76 3.99 1.17 -7.06
CA LEU A 76 5.44 1.06 -6.87
C LEU A 76 6.20 0.83 -8.18
N SER A 77 5.53 0.36 -9.22
CA SER A 77 6.08 0.25 -10.58
C SER A 77 5.88 1.51 -11.40
N SER A 78 5.25 2.55 -10.84
CA SER A 78 5.03 3.80 -11.56
C SER A 78 6.35 4.53 -11.83
N PRO A 79 6.48 5.23 -12.98
CA PRO A 79 7.59 6.14 -13.23
C PRO A 79 7.72 7.24 -12.16
N PHE A 80 6.65 7.52 -11.42
CA PHE A 80 6.61 8.51 -10.35
C PHE A 80 7.59 8.18 -9.22
N LEU A 81 7.60 6.93 -8.74
CA LEU A 81 8.53 6.49 -7.68
C LEU A 81 9.97 6.81 -8.05
N ASN A 82 10.36 6.45 -9.28
CA ASN A 82 11.71 6.64 -9.78
C ASN A 82 12.06 8.09 -10.00
N ARG A 83 11.12 8.88 -10.53
CA ARG A 83 11.39 10.29 -10.85
C ARG A 83 11.53 11.16 -9.60
N PHE A 84 10.77 10.88 -8.55
CA PHE A 84 10.69 11.76 -7.39
C PHE A 84 11.40 11.24 -6.14
N PHE A 85 11.54 9.92 -5.97
CA PHE A 85 12.04 9.36 -4.70
C PHE A 85 13.32 8.55 -4.82
N VAL A 86 13.79 8.16 -6.01
CA VAL A 86 14.99 7.30 -6.16
C VAL A 86 16.21 7.87 -5.43
N ARG A 87 16.47 9.18 -5.53
CA ARG A 87 17.65 9.81 -4.90
C ARG A 87 17.61 9.74 -3.37
N THR A 88 16.41 9.83 -2.80
CA THR A 88 16.18 9.75 -1.36
C THR A 88 16.17 8.30 -0.87
N LEU A 89 15.60 7.39 -1.66
CA LEU A 89 15.41 6.00 -1.27
C LEU A 89 16.67 5.14 -1.47
N GLN A 90 17.43 5.36 -2.54
CA GLN A 90 18.52 4.48 -2.95
C GLN A 90 19.63 4.33 -1.88
N PRO A 91 20.12 5.40 -1.22
CA PRO A 91 21.19 5.27 -0.22
C PRO A 91 20.77 4.46 1.02
N GLU A 92 19.50 4.56 1.42
CA GLU A 92 18.97 3.97 2.66
C GLU A 92 17.96 2.85 2.38
N LEU A 93 17.98 2.27 1.18
CA LEU A 93 16.93 1.38 0.67
C LEU A 93 16.56 0.26 1.64
N ASN A 94 17.58 -0.43 2.17
CA ASN A 94 17.38 -1.54 3.10
C ASN A 94 16.76 -1.07 4.42
N LYS A 95 17.17 0.10 4.93
CA LYS A 95 16.66 0.66 6.18
C LYS A 95 15.22 1.11 6.03
N ILE A 96 14.89 1.78 4.92
CA ILE A 96 13.52 2.22 4.60
C ILE A 96 12.62 0.99 4.44
N ARG A 97 13.05 0.00 3.65
CA ARG A 97 12.33 -1.28 3.49
C ARG A 97 11.99 -1.90 4.84
N LEU A 98 12.99 -2.08 5.72
CA LEU A 98 12.78 -2.67 7.05
C LEU A 98 11.85 -1.83 7.93
N ARG A 99 11.95 -0.49 7.88
CA ARG A 99 11.04 0.40 8.59
C ARG A 99 9.60 0.23 8.12
N ILE A 100 9.35 0.31 6.82
CA ILE A 100 8.01 0.19 6.22
C ILE A 100 7.42 -1.19 6.51
N SER A 101 8.22 -2.27 6.37
CA SER A 101 7.77 -3.63 6.72
C SER A 101 7.45 -3.79 8.20
N LYS A 102 8.20 -3.14 9.10
CA LYS A 102 7.90 -3.15 10.54
C LYS A 102 6.60 -2.41 10.85
N ASP A 103 6.45 -1.20 10.31
CA ASP A 103 5.23 -0.39 10.47
C ASP A 103 4.01 -1.15 9.95
N PHE A 104 4.13 -1.82 8.80
CA PHE A 104 3.09 -2.67 8.22
C PHE A 104 2.65 -3.77 9.18
N LYS A 105 3.58 -4.57 9.71
CA LYS A 105 3.25 -5.65 10.65
C LYS A 105 2.52 -5.14 11.89
N ILE A 106 2.96 -4.00 12.44
CA ILE A 106 2.31 -3.36 13.60
C ILE A 106 0.88 -2.95 13.26
N ASN A 107 0.68 -2.31 12.10
CA ASN A 107 -0.63 -1.80 11.70
C ASN A 107 -1.59 -2.94 11.32
N VAL A 108 -1.12 -3.97 10.61
CA VAL A 108 -1.92 -5.15 10.29
C VAL A 108 -2.37 -5.86 11.55
N ASN A 109 -1.49 -6.03 12.55
CA ASN A 109 -1.88 -6.64 13.82
C ASN A 109 -2.95 -5.81 14.54
N ARG A 110 -2.83 -4.48 14.54
CA ARG A 110 -3.87 -3.61 15.09
C ARG A 110 -5.19 -3.73 14.35
N CYS A 111 -5.16 -3.82 13.01
CA CYS A 111 -6.37 -4.06 12.21
C CYS A 111 -7.01 -5.42 12.54
N HIS A 112 -6.19 -6.44 12.83
CA HIS A 112 -6.68 -7.75 13.22
C HIS A 112 -7.33 -7.73 14.61
N GLU A 113 -6.67 -7.11 15.60
CA GLU A 113 -7.20 -6.92 16.96
C GLU A 113 -8.53 -6.14 16.95
N GLU A 114 -8.66 -5.17 16.04
CA GLU A 114 -9.86 -4.34 15.89
C GLU A 114 -10.84 -4.87 14.84
N LEU A 115 -10.66 -6.08 14.30
CA LEU A 115 -11.46 -6.57 13.17
C LEU A 115 -12.97 -6.56 13.46
N ASP A 116 -13.36 -7.01 14.66
CA ASP A 116 -14.76 -6.97 15.09
C ASP A 116 -15.31 -5.54 15.18
N ASN A 117 -14.50 -4.59 15.65
CA ASN A 117 -14.90 -3.18 15.72
C ASN A 117 -15.02 -2.58 14.30
N ILE A 118 -14.10 -2.90 13.39
CA ILE A 118 -14.16 -2.47 11.99
C ILE A 118 -15.45 -2.99 11.34
N LEU A 119 -15.75 -4.28 11.51
CA LEU A 119 -16.96 -4.89 10.97
C LEU A 119 -18.22 -4.25 11.56
N SER A 120 -18.23 -3.91 12.86
CA SER A 120 -19.37 -3.26 13.51
C SER A 120 -19.70 -1.86 12.99
N GLN A 121 -18.80 -1.25 12.22
CA GLN A 121 -19.02 0.05 11.56
C GLN A 121 -19.74 -0.09 10.20
N ILE A 122 -19.96 -1.30 9.70
CA ILE A 122 -20.72 -1.53 8.48
C ILE A 122 -22.18 -1.08 8.70
N PRO A 123 -22.73 -0.20 7.84
CA PRO A 123 -24.11 0.23 7.98
C PRO A 123 -25.09 -0.94 8.02
N LEU A 124 -25.98 -0.98 9.02
CA LEU A 124 -27.00 -2.03 9.14
C LEU A 124 -27.87 -2.18 7.89
N ALA A 125 -28.12 -1.08 7.18
CA ALA A 125 -28.90 -1.06 5.95
C ALA A 125 -28.27 -1.82 4.77
N TRP A 126 -26.98 -2.21 4.88
CA TRP A 126 -26.31 -3.03 3.86
C TRP A 126 -26.56 -4.53 4.06
N GLU A 127 -27.20 -4.93 5.16
CA GLU A 127 -27.59 -6.32 5.45
C GLU A 127 -26.43 -7.32 5.28
N ALA A 128 -25.21 -6.89 5.62
CA ALA A 128 -24.01 -7.69 5.42
C ALA A 128 -23.98 -8.93 6.34
N ASP A 129 -23.52 -10.05 5.81
CA ASP A 129 -23.23 -11.24 6.61
C ASP A 129 -21.89 -11.06 7.34
N TYR A 130 -21.97 -10.63 8.60
CA TYR A 130 -20.82 -10.39 9.46
C TYR A 130 -19.94 -11.64 9.64
N SER A 131 -20.56 -12.81 9.81
CA SER A 131 -19.82 -14.06 10.04
C SER A 131 -19.06 -14.45 8.78
N TYR A 132 -19.69 -14.28 7.63
CA TYR A 132 -19.05 -14.51 6.34
C TYR A 132 -17.88 -13.55 6.12
N LEU A 133 -18.11 -12.23 6.24
CA LEU A 133 -17.08 -11.22 6.04
C LEU A 133 -15.88 -11.41 6.97
N LYS A 134 -16.13 -11.69 8.26
CA LYS A 134 -15.05 -12.00 9.22
C LYS A 134 -14.22 -13.17 8.72
N THR A 135 -14.87 -14.29 8.39
CA THR A 135 -14.19 -15.51 7.91
C THR A 135 -13.34 -15.24 6.66
N ARG A 136 -13.84 -14.43 5.72
CA ARG A 136 -13.08 -14.08 4.51
C ARG A 136 -11.91 -13.14 4.81
N LEU A 137 -12.08 -12.18 5.71
CA LEU A 137 -11.04 -11.20 6.06
C LEU A 137 -9.91 -11.82 6.89
N GLU A 138 -10.15 -12.88 7.66
CA GLU A 138 -9.10 -13.62 8.40
C GLU A 138 -7.94 -14.06 7.48
N ILE A 139 -8.24 -14.36 6.21
CA ILE A 139 -7.22 -14.75 5.22
C ILE A 139 -6.20 -13.62 5.00
N MET A 140 -6.64 -12.35 5.08
CA MET A 140 -5.78 -11.17 4.93
C MET A 140 -4.78 -11.01 6.09
N PHE A 141 -5.01 -11.69 7.21
CA PHE A 141 -4.13 -11.67 8.39
C PHE A 141 -3.27 -12.93 8.51
N ALA A 142 -3.47 -13.92 7.64
CA ALA A 142 -2.71 -15.15 7.65
C ALA A 142 -1.21 -14.89 7.43
N GLU A 143 -0.35 -15.53 8.24
CA GLU A 143 1.10 -15.32 8.20
C GLU A 143 1.69 -15.55 6.81
N GLN A 144 1.21 -16.58 6.11
CA GLN A 144 1.65 -16.90 4.76
C GLN A 144 1.29 -15.80 3.75
N TRP A 145 0.10 -15.20 3.87
CA TRP A 145 -0.32 -14.09 3.01
C TRP A 145 0.52 -12.84 3.26
N LEU A 146 0.70 -12.47 4.54
CA LEU A 146 1.51 -11.32 4.93
C LEU A 146 2.97 -11.48 4.49
N LYS A 147 3.50 -12.70 4.54
CA LYS A 147 4.84 -13.00 4.02
C LYS A 147 4.90 -12.77 2.51
N SER A 148 3.95 -13.29 1.73
CA SER A 148 3.88 -13.06 0.28
C SER A 148 3.83 -11.57 -0.06
N CYS A 149 3.04 -10.78 0.68
CA CYS A 149 2.94 -9.34 0.49
C CYS A 149 4.28 -8.63 0.72
N LEU A 150 4.99 -8.97 1.80
CA LEU A 150 6.28 -8.35 2.15
C LEU A 150 7.41 -8.77 1.20
N ASP A 151 7.40 -10.02 0.74
CA ASP A 151 8.34 -10.53 -0.26
C ASP A 151 8.12 -9.79 -1.59
N TYR A 152 6.86 -9.67 -2.03
CA TYR A 152 6.51 -8.98 -3.27
C TYR A 152 6.80 -7.47 -3.22
N PHE A 153 6.48 -6.81 -2.10
CA PHE A 153 6.88 -5.42 -1.87
C PHE A 153 8.40 -5.24 -1.96
N THR A 154 9.17 -6.15 -1.35
CA THR A 154 10.64 -6.12 -1.42
C THR A 154 11.12 -6.25 -2.86
N GLU A 155 10.53 -7.18 -3.63
CA GLU A 155 10.85 -7.41 -5.03
C GLU A 155 10.61 -6.15 -5.86
N LEU A 156 9.39 -5.58 -5.82
CA LEU A 156 9.05 -4.37 -6.58
C LEU A 156 9.95 -3.20 -6.22
N LEU A 157 10.22 -3.00 -4.92
CA LEU A 157 11.07 -1.91 -4.46
C LEU A 157 12.51 -2.05 -4.99
N VAL A 158 13.06 -3.26 -4.95
CA VAL A 158 14.41 -3.56 -5.43
C VAL A 158 14.50 -3.43 -6.95
N LEU A 159 13.51 -3.92 -7.69
CA LEU A 159 13.49 -3.86 -9.15
C LEU A 159 13.41 -2.42 -9.65
N ASN A 160 12.53 -1.62 -9.05
CA ASN A 160 12.25 -0.27 -9.55
C ASN A 160 13.32 0.74 -9.14
N ILE A 161 13.93 0.64 -7.94
CA ILE A 161 14.91 1.64 -7.46
C ILE A 161 16.34 1.36 -7.98
N LYS A 162 16.66 0.14 -8.42
CA LYS A 162 18.02 -0.22 -8.91
C LYS A 162 18.24 0.05 -10.39
N THR A 163 17.19 0.22 -11.20
CA THR A 163 17.30 0.41 -12.65
C THR A 163 17.60 1.86 -13.01
N GLN A 164 18.85 2.28 -12.79
CA GLN A 164 19.49 3.31 -13.61
C GLN A 164 20.85 2.79 -14.09
N LYS A 165 20.84 1.94 -15.12
CA LYS A 165 21.90 2.01 -16.14
C LYS A 165 21.40 3.01 -17.17
N LYS A 166 22.14 4.12 -17.28
CA LYS A 166 21.99 5.12 -18.33
C LYS A 166 21.93 4.49 -19.71
#